data_AF-A0A558BUB8-F1
#
_entry.id   AF-A0A558BUB8-F1
#
_cell.length_a   1.000
_cell.length_b   1.000
_cell.length_c   1.000
_cell.angle_alpha   90.00
_cell.angle_beta   90.00
_cell.angle_gamma   90.00
#
_symmetry.space_group_name_H-M   'P 1'
#
loop_
_entity.id
_entity.type
_entity.pdbx_description
1 polymer ?
#
loop_
_entity_poly.entity_id
_entity_poly.type
_entity_poly.pdbx_seq_one_letter_code
_entity_poly.pdbx_strand_id
1 'polypeptide(L)'
;MLIHLAFALLLATPAQTTPSSLSQQRAANRRALREARATDAAYKDSHLAVSRRQLKRGASVAPVPGAADEPRFDRDGTPHVTEPKYPGLRLRKSKK
;
A
#
# COMPACT_ATOMS: atom_id res chain seq x y z
N MET A 1 -29.66 32.02 23.98
CA MET A 1 -28.24 32.43 24.20
C MET A 1 -27.37 31.39 24.91
N LEU A 2 -27.92 30.33 25.54
CA LEU A 2 -27.11 29.28 26.19
C LEU A 2 -26.40 28.32 25.21
N ILE A 3 -26.98 28.10 24.03
CA ILE A 3 -26.45 27.16 23.01
C ILE A 3 -25.14 27.66 22.39
N HIS A 4 -24.98 28.98 22.23
CA HIS A 4 -23.75 29.56 21.65
C HIS A 4 -22.56 29.54 22.63
N LEU A 5 -22.82 29.61 23.95
CA LEU A 5 -21.78 29.53 24.97
C LEU A 5 -21.18 28.12 25.05
N ALA A 6 -22.01 27.08 24.91
CA ALA A 6 -21.56 25.69 24.90
C ALA A 6 -20.71 25.35 23.67
N PHE A 7 -21.00 25.96 22.52
CA PHE A 7 -20.23 25.75 21.29
C PHE A 7 -18.84 26.40 21.34
N ALA A 8 -18.72 27.57 21.99
CA ALA A 8 -17.44 28.24 22.17
C ALA A 8 -16.49 27.48 23.12
N LEU A 9 -17.02 26.75 24.10
CA LEU A 9 -16.21 25.97 25.06
C LEU A 9 -15.61 24.69 24.43
N LEU A 10 -16.22 24.14 23.38
CA LEU A 10 -15.76 22.93 22.71
C LEU A 10 -14.51 23.17 21.83
N LEU A 11 -14.33 24.41 21.36
CA LEU A 11 -13.22 24.81 20.47
C LEU A 11 -11.95 25.19 21.24
N ALA A 12 -12.03 25.34 22.57
CA ALA A 12 -10.93 25.76 23.42
C ALA A 12 -10.22 24.58 24.12
N THR A 13 -10.25 23.39 23.52
CA THR A 13 -9.41 22.29 24.04
C THR A 13 -7.96 22.57 23.63
N PRO A 14 -7.03 22.84 24.57
CA PRO A 14 -5.63 22.91 24.20
C PRO A 14 -5.25 21.54 23.65
N ALA A 15 -4.59 21.51 22.49
CA ALA A 15 -3.90 20.32 22.04
C ALA A 15 -2.83 20.01 23.10
N GLN A 16 -3.15 19.12 24.05
CA GLN A 16 -2.30 18.75 25.18
C GLN A 16 -1.09 17.95 24.67
N THR A 17 -0.16 18.64 24.03
CA THR A 17 1.16 18.10 23.73
C THR A 17 1.98 18.30 24.98
N THR A 18 2.03 17.27 25.82
CA THR A 18 2.93 17.27 26.97
C THR A 18 4.38 17.39 26.44
N PRO A 19 5.19 18.30 27.00
CA PRO A 19 6.57 18.43 26.59
C PRO A 19 7.29 17.10 26.86
N SER A 20 7.75 16.46 25.79
CA SER A 20 8.40 15.15 25.85
C SER A 20 9.67 15.20 25.02
N SER A 21 10.73 14.57 25.52
CA SER A 21 11.99 14.50 24.77
C SER A 21 11.85 13.54 23.59
N LEU A 22 12.67 13.74 22.55
CA LEU A 22 12.68 12.87 21.37
C LEU A 22 12.92 11.40 21.72
N SER A 23 13.73 11.12 22.75
CA SER A 23 13.99 9.76 23.21
C SER A 23 12.74 9.10 23.82
N GLN A 24 11.98 9.86 24.62
CA GLN A 24 10.71 9.43 25.20
C GLN A 24 9.66 9.20 24.11
N GLN A 25 9.54 10.11 23.15
CA GLN A 25 8.61 9.95 22.02
C GLN A 25 8.92 8.69 21.20
N ARG A 26 10.20 8.45 20.90
CA ARG A 26 10.63 7.23 20.19
C ARG A 26 10.35 5.97 21.01
N ALA A 27 10.56 6.01 22.32
CA ALA A 27 10.27 4.88 23.21
C ALA A 27 8.76 4.58 23.26
N ALA A 28 7.94 5.62 23.42
CA ALA A 28 6.48 5.51 23.41
C ALA A 28 5.96 4.98 22.06
N ASN A 29 6.49 5.49 20.95
CA ASN A 29 6.13 5.02 19.61
C ASN A 29 6.48 3.53 19.43
N ARG A 30 7.67 3.09 19.86
CA ARG A 30 8.04 1.66 19.83
C ARG A 30 7.10 0.79 20.66
N ARG A 31 6.67 1.26 21.83
CA ARG A 31 5.69 0.55 22.67
C ARG A 31 4.34 0.45 21.97
N ALA A 32 3.81 1.58 21.49
CA ALA A 32 2.54 1.63 20.75
C ALA A 32 2.55 0.70 19.52
N LEU A 33 3.65 0.66 18.76
CA LEU A 33 3.78 -0.26 17.61
C LEU A 33 3.82 -1.73 18.02
N ARG A 34 4.40 -2.08 19.18
CA ARG A 34 4.39 -3.45 19.70
C ARG A 34 2.99 -3.85 20.15
N GLU A 35 2.32 -2.98 20.89
CA GLU A 35 0.95 -3.18 21.34
C GLU A 35 0.00 -3.33 20.15
N ALA A 36 0.05 -2.42 19.16
CA ALA A 36 -0.77 -2.52 17.96
C ALA A 36 -0.58 -3.81 17.15
N ARG A 37 0.60 -4.45 17.24
CA ARG A 37 0.84 -5.77 16.63
C ARG A 37 0.25 -6.91 17.46
N ALA A 38 0.34 -6.80 18.79
CA ALA A 38 -0.17 -7.81 19.72
C ALA A 38 -1.70 -7.78 19.82
N THR A 39 -2.33 -6.61 19.81
CA THR A 39 -3.78 -6.46 19.91
C THR A 39 -4.48 -7.10 18.72
N ASP A 40 -5.36 -8.06 18.96
CA ASP A 40 -6.17 -8.64 17.90
C ASP A 40 -7.26 -7.67 17.48
N ALA A 41 -7.36 -7.42 16.17
CA ALA A 41 -8.29 -6.46 15.61
C ALA A 41 -8.99 -7.11 14.42
N ALA A 42 -10.32 -6.95 14.34
CA ALA A 42 -11.14 -7.55 13.28
C ALA A 42 -10.65 -7.21 11.86
N TYR A 43 -9.95 -6.07 11.70
CA TYR A 43 -9.45 -5.56 10.43
C TYR A 43 -7.92 -5.47 10.38
N LYS A 44 -7.24 -6.41 11.06
CA LYS A 44 -5.77 -6.50 11.01
C LYS A 44 -5.28 -6.74 9.57
N ASP A 45 -6.03 -7.51 8.80
CA ASP A 45 -5.73 -7.76 7.40
C ASP A 45 -6.34 -6.70 6.50
N SER A 46 -5.61 -6.33 5.44
CA SER A 46 -6.13 -5.36 4.47
C SER A 46 -7.31 -5.98 3.74
N HIS A 47 -8.46 -5.29 3.72
CA HIS A 47 -9.56 -5.63 2.82
C HIS A 47 -9.24 -5.37 1.35
N LEU A 48 -8.16 -4.65 1.08
CA LEU A 48 -7.64 -4.53 -0.26
C LEU A 48 -6.99 -5.87 -0.62
N ALA A 49 -7.15 -6.31 -1.86
CA ALA A 49 -6.46 -7.49 -2.40
C ALA A 49 -4.92 -7.29 -2.54
N VAL A 50 -4.33 -6.49 -1.65
CA VAL A 50 -2.91 -6.20 -1.57
C VAL A 50 -2.42 -6.42 -0.13
N SER A 51 -1.30 -7.10 -0.02
CA SER A 51 -0.63 -7.30 1.26
C SER A 51 -0.01 -6.00 1.78
N ARG A 52 0.14 -5.87 3.10
CA ARG A 52 0.88 -4.76 3.72
C ARG A 52 2.31 -4.59 3.16
N ARG A 53 2.93 -5.69 2.71
CA ARG A 53 4.26 -5.68 2.09
C ARG A 53 4.24 -4.93 0.75
N GLN A 54 3.19 -5.08 -0.04
CA GLN A 54 3.02 -4.39 -1.33
C GLN A 54 2.70 -2.90 -1.16
N LEU A 55 2.09 -2.52 -0.03
CA LEU A 55 1.82 -1.11 0.32
C LEU A 55 3.06 -0.36 0.84
N LYS A 56 4.16 -1.07 1.14
CA LYS A 56 5.39 -0.40 1.61
C LYS A 56 5.98 0.42 0.47
N ARG A 57 6.30 1.69 0.75
CA ARG A 57 6.94 2.61 -0.22
C ARG A 57 8.17 1.94 -0.87
N GLY A 58 8.16 1.83 -2.19
CA GLY A 58 9.22 1.20 -2.99
C GLY A 58 9.17 -0.33 -3.09
N ALA A 59 8.24 -1.00 -2.42
CA ALA A 59 8.03 -2.45 -2.54
C ALA A 59 6.96 -2.82 -3.57
N SER A 60 6.18 -1.84 -4.03
CA SER A 60 5.30 -1.99 -5.19
C SER A 60 6.15 -2.02 -6.46
N VAL A 61 6.12 -3.12 -7.20
CA VAL A 61 6.53 -3.12 -8.60
C VAL A 61 5.52 -2.22 -9.31
N ALA A 62 5.94 -1.01 -9.68
CA ALA A 62 5.13 -0.20 -10.59
C ALA A 62 4.92 -1.04 -11.87
N PRO A 63 3.70 -1.22 -12.37
CA PRO A 63 3.51 -1.89 -13.64
C PRO A 63 4.27 -1.10 -14.69
N VAL A 64 5.38 -1.67 -15.18
CA VAL A 64 6.09 -1.13 -16.33
C VAL A 64 5.22 -1.43 -17.54
N PRO A 65 4.69 -0.43 -18.27
CA PRO A 65 4.02 -0.72 -19.52
C PRO A 65 5.06 -1.26 -20.49
N GLY A 66 5.00 -2.56 -20.78
CA GLY A 66 5.83 -3.18 -21.80
C GLY A 66 5.38 -2.68 -23.17
N ALA A 67 6.30 -2.14 -23.97
CA ALA A 67 6.08 -1.97 -25.40
C ALA A 67 5.75 -3.35 -25.99
N ALA A 68 4.55 -3.49 -26.55
CA ALA A 68 3.95 -4.78 -26.88
C ALA A 68 4.47 -5.40 -28.18
N ASP A 69 5.15 -4.64 -29.04
CA ASP A 69 5.39 -5.05 -30.43
C ASP A 69 6.86 -5.05 -30.88
N GLU A 70 7.82 -4.76 -30.01
CA GLU A 70 9.24 -4.95 -30.36
C GLU A 70 9.70 -6.37 -30.00
N PRO A 71 10.19 -7.17 -30.97
CA PRO A 71 10.75 -8.48 -30.68
C PRO A 71 12.00 -8.30 -29.82
N ARG A 72 11.94 -8.82 -28.59
CA ARG A 72 13.09 -8.85 -27.69
C ARG A 72 14.02 -9.97 -28.11
N PHE A 73 15.31 -9.71 -28.18
CA PHE A 73 16.33 -10.72 -28.47
C PHE A 73 17.15 -11.01 -27.21
N ASP A 74 17.49 -12.28 -27.01
CA ASP A 74 18.43 -12.69 -25.96
C ASP A 74 19.87 -12.29 -26.34
N ARG A 75 20.79 -12.32 -25.37
CA ARG A 75 22.21 -11.92 -25.59
C ARG A 75 22.90 -12.72 -26.70
N ASP A 76 22.41 -13.92 -26.97
CA ASP A 76 22.92 -14.84 -28.00
C ASP A 76 22.26 -14.60 -29.38
N GLY A 77 21.41 -13.58 -29.50
CA GLY A 77 20.80 -13.14 -30.77
C GLY A 77 19.52 -13.89 -31.18
N THR A 78 19.00 -14.79 -30.35
CA THR A 78 17.75 -15.50 -30.62
C THR A 78 16.52 -14.70 -30.20
N PRO A 79 15.42 -14.70 -31.00
CA PRO A 79 14.19 -13.99 -30.65
C PRO A 79 13.49 -14.66 -29.45
N HIS A 80 13.12 -13.83 -28.48
CA HIS A 80 12.49 -14.27 -27.24
C HIS A 80 10.97 -14.43 -27.44
N VAL A 81 10.50 -15.68 -27.50
CA VAL A 81 9.07 -16.00 -27.65
C VAL A 81 8.54 -16.52 -26.32
N THR A 82 7.57 -15.81 -25.72
CA THR A 82 6.91 -16.27 -24.49
C THR A 82 5.60 -16.98 -24.82
N GLU A 83 5.49 -18.26 -24.46
CA GLU A 83 4.25 -19.02 -24.67
C GLU A 83 3.13 -18.57 -23.72
N PRO A 84 1.87 -18.44 -24.20
CA PRO A 84 0.78 -17.96 -23.38
C PRO A 84 0.32 -19.00 -22.35
N LYS A 85 0.21 -18.55 -21.11
CA LYS A 85 0.04 -19.40 -19.92
C LYS A 85 -1.35 -20.02 -19.74
N TYR A 86 -2.36 -19.57 -20.49
CA TYR A 86 -3.73 -20.11 -20.42
C TYR A 86 -4.23 -20.50 -21.82
N PRO A 87 -4.51 -21.79 -22.08
CA PRO A 87 -4.78 -22.28 -23.44
C PRO A 87 -6.12 -21.83 -24.05
N GLY A 88 -7.06 -21.30 -23.25
CA GLY A 88 -8.36 -20.80 -23.72
C GLY A 88 -8.40 -19.34 -24.20
N LEU A 89 -7.37 -18.54 -23.91
CA LEU A 89 -7.25 -17.12 -24.31
C LEU A 89 -6.44 -16.94 -25.60
N ARG A 90 -6.33 -17.99 -26.41
CA ARG A 90 -5.68 -17.90 -27.71
C ARG A 90 -6.47 -16.96 -28.62
N LEU A 91 -5.79 -16.03 -29.29
CA LEU A 91 -6.38 -15.35 -30.44
C LEU A 91 -6.85 -16.42 -31.43
N ARG A 92 -8.16 -16.51 -31.66
CA ARG A 92 -8.69 -17.39 -32.68
C ARG A 92 -8.16 -16.87 -34.02
N LYS A 93 -7.44 -17.72 -34.76
CA LYS A 93 -6.97 -17.36 -36.11
C LYS A 93 -8.18 -16.89 -36.94
N SER A 94 -8.12 -15.65 -37.40
CA SER A 94 -8.93 -15.18 -38.51
C SER A 94 -8.61 -16.03 -39.73
N LYS A 95 -9.63 -16.67 -40.32
CA LYS A 95 -9.50 -17.60 -41.45
C LYS A 95 -9.48 -16.78 -42.75
N LYS A 96 -8.49 -17.03 -43.61
CA LYS A 96 -8.59 -16.80 -45.06
C LYS A 96 -8.48 -18.16 -45.72
#